data_AF-A0A4Q0PGG5-F1
#
_entry.id   AF-A0A4Q0PGG5-F1
#
_cell.length_a   1.000
_cell.length_b   1.000
_cell.length_c   1.000
_cell.angle_alpha   90.00
_cell.angle_beta   90.00
_cell.angle_gamma   90.00
#
_symmetry.space_group_name_H-M   'P 1'
#
loop_
_entity.id
_entity.type
_entity.pdbx_description
1 polymer ?
#
loop_
_entity_poly.entity_id
_entity_poly.type
_entity_poly.pdbx_seq_one_letter_code
_entity_poly.pdbx_strand_id
1 'polypeptide(L)'
;MNNYRLELKWAVIYTIFLLVWMIFERLMGWHDEHIAMHHIYTLLFYIPAVVFYYFALSDKRNNFYGGIISFQQAFISGLIFTAFIAVLAAPAQYIISTFITPYYFKNVIAYAIETGKTSPEEAETFFNLQSYIIQSVVSSLTFGLVLSALVALAVKRK
;
A
#
# COMPACT_ATOMS: atom_id res chain seq x y z
N MET A 1 -13.99 22.60 12.54
CA MET A 1 -12.75 22.03 13.12
C MET A 1 -12.34 20.85 12.26
N ASN A 2 -11.15 20.88 11.66
CA ASN A 2 -10.64 19.83 10.77
C ASN A 2 -10.36 18.55 11.57
N ASN A 3 -11.31 17.61 11.56
CA ASN A 3 -11.14 16.33 12.23
C ASN A 3 -10.72 15.25 11.23
N TYR A 4 -9.44 14.88 11.25
CA TYR A 4 -8.84 13.85 10.39
C TYR A 4 -8.84 12.45 11.04
N ARG A 5 -9.58 12.27 12.14
CA ARG A 5 -9.66 11.01 12.88
C ARG A 5 -10.17 9.85 12.01
N LEU A 6 -11.08 10.13 11.07
CA LEU A 6 -11.61 9.09 10.18
C LEU A 6 -10.54 8.60 9.21
N GLU A 7 -9.81 9.51 8.58
CA GLU A 7 -8.70 9.19 7.69
C GLU A 7 -7.60 8.41 8.42
N LEU A 8 -7.21 8.84 9.62
CA LEU A 8 -6.22 8.12 10.43
C LEU A 8 -6.71 6.72 10.84
N LYS A 9 -7.96 6.59 11.29
CA LYS A 9 -8.58 5.31 11.64
C LYS A 9 -8.48 4.33 10.46
N TRP A 10 -8.89 4.78 9.27
CA TRP A 10 -8.83 3.95 8.07
C TRP A 10 -7.40 3.65 7.64
N ALA A 11 -6.44 4.56 7.83
CA ALA A 11 -5.03 4.33 7.51
C ALA A 11 -4.46 3.21 8.37
N VAL A 12 -4.76 3.20 9.68
CA VAL A 12 -4.35 2.12 10.57
C VAL A 12 -4.98 0.78 10.16
N ILE A 13 -6.29 0.74 9.85
CA ILE A 13 -6.96 -0.48 9.39
C ILE A 13 -6.34 -1.00 8.09
N TYR A 14 -6.09 -0.11 7.12
CA TYR A 14 -5.43 -0.43 5.86
C TYR A 14 -4.04 -1.03 6.09
N THR A 15 -3.24 -0.41 6.96
CA THR A 15 -1.89 -0.91 7.28
C THR A 15 -1.93 -2.26 7.96
N ILE A 16 -2.85 -2.50 8.89
CA ILE A 16 -3.02 -3.83 9.51
C ILE A 16 -3.40 -4.86 8.45
N PHE A 17 -4.32 -4.53 7.55
CA PHE A 17 -4.71 -5.42 6.46
C PHE A 17 -3.53 -5.70 5.52
N LEU A 18 -2.70 -4.71 5.20
CA LEU A 18 -1.46 -4.89 4.44
C LEU A 18 -0.53 -5.91 5.12
N LEU A 19 -0.33 -5.83 6.45
CA LEU A 19 0.50 -6.80 7.17
C LEU A 19 -0.08 -8.22 7.10
N VAL A 20 -1.40 -8.36 7.25
CA VAL A 20 -2.10 -9.65 7.09
C VAL A 20 -1.93 -10.17 5.66
N TRP A 21 -2.03 -9.31 4.66
CA TRP A 21 -1.82 -9.66 3.26
C TRP A 21 -0.40 -10.16 3.01
N MET A 22 0.61 -9.49 3.58
CA MET A 22 2.01 -9.92 3.44
C MET A 22 2.28 -11.27 4.10
N ILE A 23 1.62 -11.56 5.23
CA ILE A 23 1.65 -12.90 5.84
C ILE A 23 1.03 -13.91 4.89
N PHE A 24 -0.13 -13.61 4.30
CA PHE A 24 -0.77 -14.48 3.32
C PHE A 24 0.13 -14.76 2.12
N GLU A 25 0.75 -13.74 1.51
CA GLU A 25 1.65 -13.94 0.38
C GLU A 25 2.83 -14.85 0.71
N ARG A 26 3.43 -14.66 1.89
CA ARG A 26 4.50 -15.55 2.35
C ARG A 26 4.01 -16.98 2.51
N LEU A 27 2.83 -17.19 3.11
CA LEU A 27 2.27 -18.53 3.29
C LEU A 27 1.93 -19.22 1.95
N MET A 28 1.65 -18.45 0.90
CA MET A 28 1.46 -18.95 -0.46
C MET A 28 2.78 -19.27 -1.18
N GLY A 29 3.92 -19.09 -0.50
CA GLY A 29 5.25 -19.34 -1.05
C GLY A 29 5.76 -18.26 -2.00
N TRP A 30 5.08 -17.11 -2.10
CA TRP A 30 5.43 -16.09 -3.09
C TRP A 30 6.68 -15.30 -2.69
N HIS A 31 7.16 -15.42 -1.46
CA HIS A 31 8.40 -14.77 -1.02
C HIS A 31 9.60 -15.72 -1.01
N ASP A 32 9.41 -16.97 -1.41
CA ASP A 32 10.42 -18.03 -1.44
C ASP A 32 10.25 -18.99 -2.63
N GLU A 33 9.52 -20.11 -2.49
CA GLU A 33 9.46 -21.22 -3.46
C GLU A 33 8.88 -20.78 -4.81
N HIS A 34 7.94 -19.85 -4.80
CA HIS A 34 7.24 -19.34 -5.98
C HIS A 34 7.54 -17.86 -6.23
N ILE A 35 8.77 -17.43 -5.92
CA ILE A 35 9.19 -16.03 -6.05
C ILE A 35 9.07 -15.48 -7.48
N ALA A 36 9.17 -16.36 -8.47
CA ALA A 36 8.93 -16.00 -9.87
C ALA A 36 7.54 -15.40 -10.08
N MET A 37 6.54 -15.80 -9.29
CA MET A 37 5.16 -15.38 -9.41
C MET A 37 4.82 -14.12 -8.59
N HIS A 38 5.68 -13.75 -7.63
CA HIS A 38 5.42 -12.65 -6.70
C HIS A 38 5.02 -11.34 -7.39
N HIS A 39 5.79 -10.92 -8.39
CA HIS A 39 5.60 -9.66 -9.11
C HIS A 39 4.24 -9.53 -9.80
N ILE A 40 3.58 -10.65 -10.11
CA ILE A 40 2.24 -10.68 -10.71
C ILE A 40 1.18 -10.73 -9.61
N TYR A 41 1.32 -11.65 -8.64
CA TYR A 41 0.26 -11.90 -7.66
C TYR A 41 0.15 -10.82 -6.59
N THR A 42 1.24 -10.13 -6.25
CA THR A 42 1.16 -9.02 -5.29
C THR A 42 0.31 -7.85 -5.79
N LEU A 43 0.16 -7.70 -7.12
CA LEU A 43 -0.73 -6.71 -7.73
C LEU A 43 -2.20 -6.92 -7.35
N LEU A 44 -2.59 -8.12 -6.93
CA LEU A 44 -3.95 -8.40 -6.46
C LEU A 44 -4.30 -7.58 -5.22
N PHE A 45 -3.31 -7.11 -4.45
CA PHE A 45 -3.51 -6.21 -3.31
C PHE A 45 -4.16 -4.87 -3.70
N TYR A 46 -4.03 -4.42 -4.95
CA TYR A 46 -4.68 -3.18 -5.37
C TYR A 46 -6.22 -3.27 -5.36
N ILE A 47 -6.79 -4.48 -5.47
CA ILE A 47 -8.24 -4.68 -5.40
C ILE A 47 -8.78 -4.30 -4.01
N PRO A 48 -8.32 -4.89 -2.89
CA PRO A 48 -8.74 -4.46 -1.56
C PRO A 48 -8.32 -3.02 -1.26
N ALA A 49 -7.20 -2.53 -1.79
CA ALA A 49 -6.79 -1.13 -1.60
C ALA A 49 -7.86 -0.14 -2.11
N VAL A 50 -8.40 -0.35 -3.32
CA VAL A 50 -9.51 0.47 -3.86
C VAL A 50 -10.73 0.42 -2.95
N VAL A 51 -11.06 -0.76 -2.42
CA VAL A 51 -12.19 -0.95 -1.48
C VAL A 51 -11.98 -0.15 -0.19
N PHE A 52 -10.76 -0.14 0.37
CA PHE A 52 -10.43 0.67 1.54
C PHE A 52 -10.57 2.17 1.26
N TYR A 53 -10.09 2.66 0.11
CA TYR A 53 -10.32 4.06 -0.28
C TYR A 53 -11.82 4.36 -0.38
N TYR A 54 -12.61 3.47 -1.00
CA TYR A 54 -14.05 3.66 -1.12
C TYR A 54 -14.75 3.73 0.24
N PHE A 55 -14.39 2.84 1.18
CA PHE A 55 -14.94 2.86 2.53
C PHE A 55 -14.49 4.07 3.33
N ALA A 56 -13.21 4.46 3.26
CA ALA A 56 -12.70 5.62 3.96
C ALA A 56 -13.41 6.91 3.53
N LEU A 57 -13.55 7.12 2.22
CA LEU A 57 -14.21 8.32 1.67
C LEU A 57 -15.73 8.27 1.89
N SER A 58 -16.36 7.09 1.80
CA SER A 58 -17.79 6.94 2.09
C SER A 58 -18.10 7.18 3.57
N ASP A 59 -17.24 6.71 4.47
CA ASP A 59 -17.33 6.97 5.90
C ASP A 59 -17.18 8.48 6.19
N LYS A 60 -16.21 9.13 5.55
CA LYS A 60 -16.07 10.60 5.63
C LYS A 60 -17.33 11.32 5.14
N ARG A 61 -17.88 10.92 3.99
CA ARG A 61 -19.13 11.49 3.46
C ARG A 61 -20.26 11.39 4.48
N ASN A 62 -20.50 10.19 5.00
CA ASN A 62 -21.67 9.91 5.82
C ASN A 62 -21.53 10.49 7.24
N ASN A 63 -20.36 10.39 7.86
CA ASN A 63 -20.15 10.72 9.27
C ASN A 63 -19.53 12.11 9.52
N PHE A 64 -18.99 12.77 8.50
CA PHE A 64 -18.45 14.13 8.64
C PHE A 64 -19.20 15.16 7.79
N TYR A 65 -19.58 14.82 6.55
CA TYR A 65 -20.28 15.75 5.65
C TYR A 65 -21.81 15.56 5.59
N GLY A 66 -22.39 14.72 6.47
CA GLY A 66 -23.85 14.56 6.55
C GLY A 66 -24.46 13.87 5.32
N GLY A 67 -23.70 13.03 4.62
CA GLY A 67 -24.17 12.21 3.51
C GLY A 67 -23.99 12.82 2.11
N ILE A 68 -23.63 14.10 2.01
CA ILE A 68 -23.37 14.80 0.75
C ILE A 68 -21.92 15.29 0.77
N ILE A 69 -21.12 14.87 -0.20
CA ILE A 69 -19.71 15.27 -0.31
C ILE A 69 -19.41 15.70 -1.73
N SER A 70 -18.79 16.88 -1.87
CA SER A 70 -18.32 17.34 -3.17
C SER A 70 -17.10 16.55 -3.63
N PHE A 71 -16.81 16.57 -4.93
CA PHE A 71 -15.61 15.95 -5.46
C PHE A 71 -14.33 16.48 -4.79
N GLN A 72 -14.23 17.81 -4.62
CA GLN A 72 -13.05 18.44 -4.02
C GLN A 72 -12.87 17.99 -2.56
N GLN A 73 -13.95 17.92 -1.78
CA GLN A 73 -13.91 17.45 -0.39
C GLN A 73 -13.48 15.97 -0.31
N ALA A 74 -14.05 15.12 -1.16
CA ALA A 74 -13.70 13.71 -1.22
C ALA A 74 -12.24 13.50 -1.66
N PHE A 75 -11.78 14.25 -2.66
CA PHE A 75 -10.41 14.20 -3.15
C PHE A 75 -9.41 14.62 -2.09
N ILE A 76 -9.65 15.75 -1.40
CA ILE A 76 -8.79 16.21 -0.29
C ILE A 76 -8.77 15.17 0.85
N SER A 77 -9.91 14.59 1.21
CA SER A 77 -9.95 13.52 2.23
C SER A 77 -9.13 12.29 1.80
N GLY A 78 -9.19 11.92 0.52
CA GLY A 78 -8.33 10.87 -0.06
C GLY A 78 -6.84 11.19 0.01
N LEU A 79 -6.44 12.44 -0.27
CA LEU A 79 -5.04 12.85 -0.13
C LEU A 79 -4.55 12.78 1.33
N ILE A 80 -5.41 13.16 2.29
CA ILE A 80 -5.07 13.09 3.71
C ILE A 80 -4.96 11.64 4.19
N PHE A 81 -5.88 10.78 3.76
CA PHE A 81 -5.81 9.34 3.98
C PHE A 81 -4.52 8.74 3.39
N THR A 82 -4.19 9.12 2.15
CA THR A 82 -2.94 8.74 1.47
C THR A 82 -1.70 9.18 2.25
N ALA A 83 -1.70 10.41 2.78
CA ALA A 83 -0.59 10.91 3.60
C ALA A 83 -0.39 10.08 4.87
N PHE A 84 -1.46 9.69 5.56
CA PHE A 84 -1.35 8.80 6.71
C PHE A 84 -0.84 7.41 6.33
N ILE A 85 -1.29 6.83 5.21
CA ILE A 85 -0.74 5.56 4.70
C ILE A 85 0.76 5.70 4.43
N ALA A 86 1.19 6.77 3.77
CA ALA A 86 2.60 7.00 3.46
C ALA A 86 3.46 7.12 4.73
N VAL A 87 2.96 7.79 5.78
CA VAL A 87 3.65 7.83 7.08
C VAL A 87 3.77 6.44 7.71
N LEU A 88 2.72 5.62 7.60
CA LEU A 88 2.70 4.25 8.13
C LEU A 88 3.46 3.25 7.23
N ALA A 89 3.78 3.59 5.99
CA ALA A 89 4.42 2.70 5.04
C ALA A 89 5.83 2.30 5.46
N ALA A 90 6.62 3.24 6.00
CA ALA A 90 7.97 2.95 6.49
C ALA A 90 8.00 1.94 7.65
N PRO A 91 7.27 2.14 8.77
CA PRO A 91 7.24 1.15 9.84
C PRO A 91 6.60 -0.17 9.40
N ALA A 92 5.57 -0.14 8.53
CA ALA A 92 5.00 -1.37 7.98
C ALA A 92 6.03 -2.15 7.16
N GLN A 93 6.77 -1.48 6.27
CA GLN A 93 7.80 -2.11 5.46
C GLN A 93 8.93 -2.70 6.30
N TYR A 94 9.32 -2.02 7.38
CA TYR A 94 10.27 -2.55 8.35
C TYR A 94 9.76 -3.86 8.99
N ILE A 95 8.50 -3.86 9.45
CA ILE A 95 7.88 -5.06 10.03
C ILE A 95 7.83 -6.20 9.00
N ILE A 96 7.39 -5.90 7.78
CA ILE A 96 7.30 -6.87 6.69
C ILE A 96 8.65 -7.50 6.43
N SER A 97 9.68 -6.69 6.22
CA SER A 97 11.00 -7.18 5.80
C SER A 97 11.78 -7.85 6.92
N THR A 98 11.49 -7.53 8.18
CA THR A 98 12.26 -8.05 9.34
C THR A 98 11.59 -9.25 9.99
N PHE A 99 10.26 -9.24 10.11
CA PHE A 99 9.52 -10.25 10.87
C PHE A 99 8.63 -11.11 9.98
N ILE A 100 7.98 -10.52 8.98
CA ILE A 100 7.09 -11.30 8.11
C ILE A 100 7.90 -12.08 7.10
N THR A 101 8.88 -11.49 6.42
CA THR A 101 9.60 -12.13 5.31
C THR A 101 11.12 -11.87 5.35
N PRO A 102 11.82 -12.34 6.41
CA PRO A 102 13.22 -12.00 6.68
C PRO A 102 14.21 -12.43 5.57
N TYR A 103 13.83 -13.39 4.73
CA TYR A 103 14.68 -13.92 3.67
C TYR A 103 14.31 -13.43 2.27
N TYR A 104 13.25 -12.61 2.13
CA TYR A 104 12.75 -12.18 0.83
C TYR A 104 13.83 -11.52 -0.03
N PHE A 105 14.59 -10.58 0.52
CA PHE A 105 15.65 -9.88 -0.23
C PHE A 105 16.72 -10.83 -0.74
N LYS A 106 17.16 -11.79 0.10
CA LYS A 106 18.10 -12.82 -0.32
C LYS A 106 17.54 -13.67 -1.47
N ASN A 107 16.29 -14.10 -1.33
CA ASN A 107 15.63 -14.97 -2.31
C ASN A 107 15.42 -14.24 -3.65
N VAL A 108 14.98 -12.98 -3.63
CA VAL A 108 14.69 -12.22 -4.85
C VAL A 108 15.96 -11.82 -5.59
N ILE A 109 17.05 -11.51 -4.86
CA ILE A 109 18.37 -11.24 -5.45
C ILE A 109 18.89 -12.49 -6.16
N ALA A 110 18.87 -13.65 -5.48
CA ALA A 110 19.32 -14.92 -6.08
C ALA A 110 18.53 -15.23 -7.36
N TYR A 111 17.20 -15.15 -7.29
CA TYR A 111 16.34 -15.35 -8.45
C TYR A 111 16.62 -14.36 -9.60
N ALA A 112 16.81 -13.08 -9.29
CA ALA A 112 17.05 -12.06 -10.31
C ALA A 112 18.39 -12.26 -11.04
N ILE A 113 19.43 -12.70 -10.32
CA ILE A 113 20.74 -13.03 -10.89
C ILE A 113 20.65 -14.31 -11.72
N GLU A 114 20.07 -15.38 -11.18
CA GLU A 114 19.93 -16.69 -11.86
C GLU A 114 19.15 -16.59 -13.17
N THR A 115 18.13 -15.71 -13.20
CA THR A 115 17.33 -15.47 -14.41
C THR A 115 17.91 -14.41 -15.34
N GLY A 116 19.09 -13.86 -15.03
CA GLY A 116 19.78 -12.85 -15.85
C GLY A 116 19.02 -11.53 -15.99
N LYS A 117 18.12 -11.21 -15.04
CA LYS A 117 17.29 -9.99 -15.08
C LYS A 117 18.06 -8.73 -14.71
N THR A 118 19.12 -8.86 -13.93
CA THR A 118 19.97 -7.74 -13.48
C THR A 118 21.32 -8.27 -12.99
N SER A 119 22.31 -7.40 -12.85
CA SER A 119 23.60 -7.74 -12.25
C SER A 119 23.49 -7.89 -10.72
N PRO A 120 24.43 -8.61 -10.06
CA PRO A 120 24.43 -8.71 -8.60
C PRO A 120 24.47 -7.36 -7.88
N GLU A 121 25.29 -6.43 -8.37
CA GLU A 121 25.46 -5.09 -7.78
C GLU A 121 24.18 -4.24 -7.87
N GLU A 122 23.51 -4.29 -9.03
CA GLU A 122 22.22 -3.64 -9.22
C GLU A 122 21.14 -4.28 -8.34
N ALA A 123 21.12 -5.61 -8.24
CA ALA A 123 20.16 -6.34 -7.43
C ALA A 123 20.27 -5.96 -5.95
N GLU A 124 21.47 -5.91 -5.38
CA GLU A 124 21.70 -5.52 -3.98
C GLU A 124 21.34 -4.06 -3.71
N THR A 125 21.56 -3.18 -4.68
CA THR A 125 21.17 -1.76 -4.59
C THR A 125 19.66 -1.58 -4.58
N PHE A 126 18.93 -2.41 -5.33
CA PHE A 126 17.48 -2.33 -5.44
C PHE A 126 16.75 -3.09 -4.33
N PHE A 127 17.13 -4.34 -4.06
CA PHE A 127 16.47 -5.27 -3.16
C PHE A 127 17.06 -5.22 -1.74
N ASN A 128 16.85 -4.09 -1.08
CA ASN A 128 17.22 -3.94 0.33
C ASN A 128 16.16 -3.13 1.07
N LEU A 129 16.24 -3.17 2.41
CA LEU A 129 15.28 -2.54 3.30
C LEU A 129 15.15 -1.03 3.08
N GLN A 130 16.28 -0.32 2.94
CA GLN A 130 16.27 1.12 2.78
C GLN A 130 15.56 1.53 1.48
N SER A 131 15.93 0.89 0.38
CA SER A 131 15.30 1.07 -0.92
C SER A 131 13.80 0.77 -0.86
N TYR A 132 13.41 -0.35 -0.24
CA TYR A 132 12.00 -0.74 -0.14
C TYR A 132 11.18 0.18 0.76
N ILE A 133 11.76 0.77 1.81
CA ILE A 133 11.09 1.81 2.62
C ILE A 133 10.83 3.05 1.75
N ILE A 134 11.82 3.49 0.97
CA ILE A 134 11.65 4.65 0.08
C ILE A 134 10.58 4.35 -0.96
N GLN A 135 10.66 3.19 -1.61
CA GLN A 135 9.69 2.76 -2.61
C GLN A 135 8.29 2.65 -2.01
N SER A 136 8.11 2.07 -0.81
CA SER A 136 6.79 1.94 -0.20
C SER A 136 6.13 3.30 0.07
N VAL A 137 6.89 4.28 0.53
CA VAL A 137 6.41 5.66 0.74
C VAL A 137 6.06 6.33 -0.58
N VAL A 138 6.97 6.29 -1.56
CA VAL A 138 6.76 6.93 -2.88
C VAL A 138 5.57 6.30 -3.60
N SER A 139 5.52 4.97 -3.68
CA SER A 139 4.41 4.23 -4.28
C SER A 139 3.09 4.52 -3.57
N SER A 140 3.06 4.59 -2.23
CA SER A 140 1.84 4.95 -1.48
C SER A 140 1.31 6.32 -1.89
N LEU A 141 2.19 7.32 -2.06
CA LEU A 141 1.80 8.66 -2.51
C LEU A 141 1.32 8.66 -3.97
N THR A 142 2.05 8.00 -4.87
CA THR A 142 1.72 7.96 -6.31
C THR A 142 0.40 7.24 -6.56
N PHE A 143 0.25 6.02 -6.04
CA PHE A 143 -1.00 5.26 -6.20
C PHE A 143 -2.14 5.92 -5.43
N GLY A 144 -1.89 6.41 -4.23
CA GLY A 144 -2.90 7.07 -3.42
C GLY A 144 -3.46 8.35 -4.05
N LEU A 145 -2.64 9.11 -4.79
CA LEU A 145 -3.11 10.25 -5.59
C LEU A 145 -4.15 9.80 -6.64
N VAL A 146 -3.84 8.74 -7.39
CA VAL A 146 -4.72 8.19 -8.42
C VAL A 146 -6.01 7.65 -7.81
N LEU A 147 -5.91 6.85 -6.75
CA LEU A 147 -7.07 6.29 -6.05
C LEU A 147 -7.94 7.39 -5.42
N SER A 148 -7.34 8.43 -4.86
CA SER A 148 -8.07 9.58 -4.33
C SER A 148 -8.93 10.24 -5.40
N ALA A 149 -8.40 10.43 -6.61
CA ALA A 149 -9.15 11.02 -7.71
C ALA A 149 -10.27 10.09 -8.20
N LEU A 150 -9.96 8.82 -8.48
CA LEU A 150 -10.93 7.86 -9.01
C LEU A 150 -12.06 7.59 -8.02
N VAL A 151 -11.74 7.37 -6.75
CA VAL A 151 -12.74 7.06 -5.72
C VAL A 151 -13.54 8.30 -5.33
N ALA A 152 -12.95 9.50 -5.36
CA ALA A 152 -13.72 10.73 -5.17
C ALA A 152 -14.82 10.89 -6.23
N LEU A 153 -14.57 10.49 -7.48
CA LEU A 153 -15.62 10.47 -8.52
C LEU A 153 -16.74 9.48 -8.23
N ALA A 154 -16.44 8.34 -7.58
CA ALA A 154 -17.42 7.33 -7.23
C ALA A 154 -18.24 7.69 -5.98
N VAL A 155 -17.61 8.34 -4.99
CA VAL A 155 -18.25 8.62 -3.69
C VAL A 155 -19.00 9.95 -3.69
N LYS A 156 -18.62 10.90 -4.55
CA LYS A 156 -19.28 12.21 -4.63
C LYS A 156 -20.78 12.05 -4.80
N ARG A 157 -21.53 12.90 -4.10
CA ARG A 157 -22.97 13.05 -4.28
C ARG A 157 -23.20 14.53 -4.50
N LYS A 158 -23.85 14.86 -5.62
CA LYS A 158 -24.19 16.24 -5.96
C LYS A 158 -24.97 16.87 -4.82
#